data_AF-A0A7C1IDA7-F1
#
_entry.id   AF-A0A7C1IDA7-F1
#
_cell.length_a   1.000
_cell.length_b   1.000
_cell.length_c   1.000
_cell.angle_alpha   90.00
_cell.angle_beta   90.00
_cell.angle_gamma   90.00
#
_symmetry.space_group_name_H-M   'P 1'
#
loop_
_entity.id
_entity.type
_entity.pdbx_description
1 polymer ?
#
loop_
_entity_poly.entity_id
_entity_poly.type
_entity_poly.pdbx_seq_one_letter_code
_entity_poly.pdbx_strand_id
1 'polypeptide(L)'
;MMRTLSALFRLMRPHQWLKNVFVFAGLAFGERVTSTGELQHVLSIADPIDILRSTLIAFIAFCLVSGAVYVFNDLKDVEQDRIHPLKRNRPLAAGEVSPVFAAIFGIALLAGGLVLAYWL
;
A
#
# COMPACT_ATOMS: atom_id res chain seq x y z
N MET A 1 -5.74 22.70 -7.78
CA MET A 1 -5.59 21.95 -6.51
C MET A 1 -6.42 20.65 -6.48
N MET A 2 -7.75 20.69 -6.62
CA MET A 2 -8.59 19.48 -6.57
C MET A 2 -8.28 18.42 -7.64
N ARG A 3 -7.94 18.85 -8.87
CA ARG A 3 -7.58 17.92 -9.98
C ARG A 3 -6.30 17.14 -9.68
N THR A 4 -5.29 17.81 -9.13
CA THR A 4 -3.99 17.19 -8.78
C THR A 4 -4.13 16.18 -7.65
N LEU A 5 -4.93 16.48 -6.61
CA LEU A 5 -5.16 15.55 -5.51
C LEU A 5 -5.87 14.28 -5.98
N SER A 6 -6.89 14.43 -6.85
CA SER A 6 -7.58 13.31 -7.48
C SER A 6 -6.63 12.47 -8.35
N ALA A 7 -5.71 13.11 -9.07
CA ALA A 7 -4.70 12.45 -9.90
C ALA A 7 -3.72 11.62 -9.06
N LEU A 8 -3.23 12.17 -7.94
CA LEU A 8 -2.39 11.44 -6.98
C LEU A 8 -3.12 10.22 -6.38
N PHE A 9 -4.38 10.39 -5.99
CA PHE A 9 -5.17 9.28 -5.46
C PHE A 9 -5.37 8.18 -6.52
N ARG A 10 -5.58 8.54 -7.79
CA ARG A 10 -5.64 7.58 -8.91
C ARG A 10 -4.30 6.86 -9.13
N LEU A 11 -3.15 7.54 -8.98
CA LEU A 11 -1.82 6.94 -9.09
C LEU A 11 -1.58 5.83 -8.06
N MET A 12 -2.12 5.95 -6.84
CA MET A 12 -2.01 4.91 -5.81
C MET A 12 -2.83 3.65 -6.11
N ARG A 13 -3.73 3.71 -7.08
CA ARG A 13 -4.67 2.66 -7.48
C ARG A 13 -5.42 2.00 -6.30
N PRO A 14 -6.26 2.74 -5.55
CA PRO A 14 -7.00 2.22 -4.40
C PRO A 14 -7.84 0.97 -4.69
N HIS A 15 -8.36 0.84 -5.91
CA HIS A 15 -9.07 -0.36 -6.35
C HIS A 15 -8.21 -1.64 -6.31
N GLN A 16 -6.87 -1.52 -6.38
CA GLN A 16 -5.94 -2.64 -6.23
C GLN A 16 -5.64 -2.98 -4.76
N TRP A 17 -6.01 -2.12 -3.80
CA TRP A 17 -5.80 -2.40 -2.37
C TRP A 17 -6.67 -3.54 -1.85
N LEU A 18 -7.67 -3.98 -2.62
CA LEU A 18 -8.40 -5.21 -2.33
C LEU A 18 -7.45 -6.42 -2.16
N LYS A 19 -6.33 -6.44 -2.88
CA LYS A 19 -5.29 -7.47 -2.72
C LYS A 19 -4.63 -7.44 -1.35
N ASN A 20 -4.54 -6.25 -0.74
CA ASN A 20 -3.94 -6.07 0.58
C ASN A 20 -4.88 -6.53 1.70
N VAL A 21 -6.16 -6.77 1.43
CA VAL A 21 -7.10 -7.38 2.42
C VAL A 21 -6.61 -8.76 2.87
N PHE A 22 -5.72 -9.40 2.09
CA PHE A 22 -5.05 -10.63 2.49
C PHE A 22 -4.27 -10.51 3.81
N VAL A 23 -3.86 -9.31 4.22
CA VAL A 23 -3.25 -9.06 5.55
C VAL A 23 -4.15 -9.55 6.68
N PHE A 24 -5.48 -9.45 6.53
CA PHE A 24 -6.44 -9.90 7.53
C PHE A 24 -6.54 -11.43 7.63
N ALA A 25 -6.01 -12.19 6.66
CA ALA A 25 -5.94 -13.65 6.77
C ALA A 25 -5.11 -14.09 7.99
N GLY A 26 -4.16 -13.26 8.44
CA GLY A 26 -3.41 -13.48 9.67
C GLY A 26 -4.27 -13.53 10.93
N LEU A 27 -5.46 -12.91 10.94
CA LEU A 27 -6.40 -13.04 12.06
C LEU A 27 -7.04 -14.43 12.13
N ALA A 28 -7.26 -15.07 10.98
CA ALA A 28 -7.86 -16.39 10.91
C ALA A 28 -6.83 -17.51 11.14
N PHE A 29 -5.61 -17.33 10.61
CA PHE A 29 -4.61 -18.40 10.53
C PHE A 29 -3.30 -18.09 11.27
N GLY A 30 -3.20 -16.94 11.95
CA GLY A 30 -1.99 -16.53 12.66
C GLY A 30 -1.76 -17.39 13.88
N GLU A 31 -0.61 -18.08 13.92
CA GLU A 31 -0.19 -18.88 15.05
C GLU A 31 1.19 -18.42 15.53
N ARG A 32 1.42 -18.54 16.84
CA ARG A 32 2.69 -18.17 17.46
C ARG A 32 3.14 -19.28 18.41
N VAL A 33 4.42 -19.57 18.36
CA VAL A 33 5.05 -20.48 19.31
C VAL A 33 5.27 -19.72 20.61
N THR A 34 4.70 -20.23 21.71
CA THR A 34 4.85 -19.66 23.04
C THR A 34 6.23 -19.99 23.63
N SER A 35 6.60 -19.35 24.74
CA SER A 35 7.85 -19.63 25.43
C SER A 35 7.98 -21.08 25.93
N THR A 36 6.86 -21.80 26.06
CA THR A 36 6.81 -23.23 26.42
C THR A 36 6.97 -24.17 25.21
N GLY A 37 7.03 -23.62 23.99
CA GLY A 37 7.15 -24.38 22.74
C GLY A 37 5.82 -24.82 22.13
N GLU A 38 4.68 -24.41 22.71
CA GLU A 38 3.36 -24.74 22.20
C GLU A 38 2.92 -23.79 21.09
N LEU A 39 2.23 -24.33 20.09
CA LEU A 39 1.64 -23.54 19.01
C LEU A 39 0.25 -23.08 19.46
N GLN A 40 0.07 -21.77 19.60
CA GLN A 40 -1.21 -21.18 19.99
C GLN A 40 -1.65 -20.14 18.96
N HIS A 41 -2.96 -20.09 18.73
CA HIS A 41 -3.56 -19.11 17.84
C HIS A 41 -3.38 -17.70 18.39
N VAL A 42 -3.12 -16.72 17.51
CA VAL A 42 -2.79 -15.34 17.89
C VAL A 42 -3.89 -14.69 18.74
N LEU A 43 -5.16 -15.01 18.47
CA LEU A 43 -6.31 -14.47 19.21
C LEU A 43 -6.43 -15.03 20.63
N SER A 44 -5.73 -16.12 20.96
CA SER A 44 -5.74 -16.72 22.30
C SER A 44 -4.68 -16.14 23.22
N ILE A 45 -3.65 -15.50 22.67
CA ILE A 45 -2.43 -15.11 23.40
C ILE A 45 -2.23 -13.59 23.54
N ALA A 46 -2.98 -12.77 22.81
CA ALA A 46 -2.88 -11.32 22.84
C ALA A 46 -4.26 -10.66 22.90
N ASP A 47 -4.31 -9.42 23.37
CA ASP A 47 -5.54 -8.63 23.42
C ASP A 47 -6.11 -8.47 21.99
N PRO A 48 -7.39 -8.84 21.75
CA PRO A 48 -8.03 -8.68 20.45
C PRO A 48 -7.95 -7.25 19.89
N ILE A 49 -7.96 -6.23 20.74
CA ILE A 49 -7.85 -4.82 20.35
C ILE A 49 -6.45 -4.53 19.78
N ASP A 50 -5.41 -5.05 20.42
CA ASP A 50 -4.03 -4.85 19.96
C ASP A 50 -3.75 -5.59 18.65
N ILE A 51 -4.30 -6.80 18.50
CA ILE A 51 -4.18 -7.58 17.25
C ILE A 51 -4.92 -6.85 16.12
N LEU A 52 -6.13 -6.37 16.36
CA LEU A 52 -6.90 -5.63 15.36
C LEU A 52 -6.18 -4.33 14.97
N ARG A 53 -5.66 -3.59 15.96
CA ARG A 53 -4.87 -2.37 15.73
C ARG A 53 -3.64 -2.66 14.86
N SER A 54 -2.88 -3.69 15.20
CA SER A 54 -1.67 -4.09 14.45
C SER A 54 -2.02 -4.52 13.02
N THR A 55 -3.12 -5.27 12.85
CA THR A 55 -3.60 -5.71 11.53
C THR A 55 -4.04 -4.53 10.67
N LEU A 56 -4.72 -3.54 11.25
CA LEU A 56 -5.13 -2.31 10.55
C LEU A 56 -3.92 -1.46 10.15
N ILE A 57 -2.95 -1.28 11.05
CA ILE A 57 -1.70 -0.57 10.74
C ILE A 57 -0.94 -1.28 9.63
N ALA A 58 -0.83 -2.61 9.69
CA ALA A 58 -0.22 -3.42 8.63
C ALA A 58 -0.95 -3.23 7.30
N PHE A 59 -2.28 -3.32 7.28
CA PHE A 59 -3.07 -3.11 6.07
C PHE A 59 -2.82 -1.72 5.44
N ILE A 60 -2.80 -0.65 6.26
CA ILE A 60 -2.51 0.71 5.78
C ILE A 60 -1.06 0.79 5.26
N ALA A 61 -0.09 0.23 5.97
CA ALA A 61 1.31 0.19 5.53
C ALA A 61 1.43 -0.51 4.16
N PHE A 62 0.77 -1.66 3.97
CA PHE A 62 0.72 -2.35 2.68
C PHE A 62 0.07 -1.49 1.58
N CYS A 63 -0.99 -0.74 1.88
CA CYS A 63 -1.61 0.18 0.93
C CYS A 63 -0.66 1.31 0.50
N LEU A 64 0.09 1.88 1.44
CA LEU A 64 1.08 2.93 1.14
C LEU A 64 2.25 2.38 0.32
N VAL A 65 2.85 1.25 0.73
CA VAL A 65 3.98 0.64 0.02
C VAL A 65 3.58 0.16 -1.37
N SER A 66 2.47 -0.57 -1.50
CA SER A 66 1.97 -0.99 -2.82
C SER A 66 1.57 0.20 -3.70
N GLY A 67 1.00 1.26 -3.10
CA GLY A 67 0.76 2.54 -3.75
C GLY A 67 2.04 3.13 -4.33
N ALA A 68 3.12 3.20 -3.54
CA ALA A 68 4.43 3.66 -4.01
C ALA A 68 4.95 2.83 -5.19
N VAL A 69 4.83 1.50 -5.13
CA VAL A 69 5.21 0.60 -6.22
C VAL A 69 4.42 0.93 -7.49
N TYR A 70 3.11 1.17 -7.40
CA TYR A 70 2.32 1.58 -8.57
C TYR A 70 2.76 2.94 -9.13
N VAL A 71 3.12 3.90 -8.28
CA VAL A 71 3.66 5.19 -8.73
C VAL A 71 4.98 5.00 -9.49
N PHE A 72 5.91 4.21 -8.95
CA PHE A 72 7.20 3.95 -9.61
C PHE A 72 7.06 3.14 -10.90
N ASN A 73 6.11 2.22 -10.96
CA ASN A 73 5.80 1.51 -12.19
C ASN A 73 5.28 2.48 -13.27
N ASP A 74 4.37 3.38 -12.92
CA ASP A 74 3.83 4.36 -13.88
C ASP A 74 4.88 5.41 -14.29
N LEU A 75 5.85 5.71 -13.42
CA LEU A 75 7.01 6.54 -13.77
C LEU A 75 7.92 5.85 -14.79
N LYS A 76 8.22 4.57 -14.56
CA LYS A 76 9.05 3.76 -15.46
C LYS A 76 8.40 3.59 -16.83
N ASP A 77 7.08 3.37 -16.83
CA ASP A 77 6.33 3.03 -18.03
C ASP A 77 5.74 4.27 -18.74
N VAL A 78 6.03 5.49 -18.27
CA VAL A 78 5.35 6.73 -18.70
C VAL A 78 5.34 6.93 -20.22
N GLU A 79 6.46 6.66 -20.90
CA GLU A 79 6.57 6.86 -22.35
C GLU A 79 5.79 5.79 -23.13
N GLN A 80 5.83 4.55 -22.65
CA GLN A 80 5.06 3.45 -23.24
C GLN A 80 3.55 3.64 -23.02
N ASP A 81 3.17 4.13 -21.86
CA ASP A 81 1.78 4.39 -21.51
C ASP A 81 1.19 5.50 -22.37
N ARG A 82 1.96 6.53 -22.78
CA ARG A 82 1.50 7.62 -23.65
C ARG A 82 0.98 7.14 -25.01
N ILE A 83 1.61 6.14 -25.60
CA ILE A 83 1.23 5.60 -26.91
C ILE A 83 0.19 4.48 -26.82
N HIS A 84 -0.11 3.99 -25.61
CA HIS A 84 -1.03 2.88 -25.42
C HIS A 84 -2.51 3.34 -25.45
N PRO A 85 -3.42 2.64 -26.15
CA PRO A 85 -4.82 3.06 -26.32
C PRO A 85 -5.59 3.38 -25.03
N LEU A 86 -5.44 2.54 -24.01
CA LEU A 86 -6.08 2.70 -22.70
C LEU A 86 -5.19 3.38 -21.63
N LYS A 87 -3.91 2.99 -21.52
CA LYS A 87 -3.00 3.47 -20.47
C LYS A 87 -2.56 4.93 -20.64
N ARG A 88 -2.75 5.54 -21.83
CA ARG A 88 -2.49 6.97 -22.06
C ARG A 88 -3.27 7.91 -21.14
N ASN A 89 -4.37 7.43 -20.58
CA ASN A 89 -5.21 8.17 -19.62
C ASN A 89 -4.70 8.08 -18.17
N ARG A 90 -3.59 7.38 -17.91
CA ARG A 90 -2.96 7.36 -16.58
C ARG A 90 -2.44 8.76 -16.24
N PRO A 91 -2.50 9.19 -14.97
CA PRO A 91 -2.16 10.58 -14.60
C PRO A 91 -0.77 11.05 -15.06
N LEU A 92 0.24 10.17 -15.03
CA LEU A 92 1.59 10.48 -15.51
C LEU A 92 1.68 10.56 -17.05
N ALA A 93 1.08 9.60 -17.75
CA ALA A 93 1.06 9.58 -19.21
C ALA A 93 0.26 10.76 -19.79
N ALA A 94 -0.86 11.12 -19.16
CA ALA A 94 -1.73 12.23 -19.52
C ALA A 94 -1.17 13.62 -19.12
N GLY A 95 -0.04 13.67 -18.40
CA GLY A 95 0.56 14.93 -17.94
C GLY A 95 -0.21 15.63 -16.82
N GLU A 96 -1.12 14.95 -16.13
CA GLU A 96 -1.86 15.49 -14.98
C GLU A 96 -0.96 15.69 -13.74
N VAL A 97 0.13 14.92 -13.66
CA VAL A 97 1.13 14.97 -12.58
C VAL A 97 2.52 14.99 -13.21
N SER A 98 3.41 15.86 -12.72
CA SER A 98 4.79 15.87 -13.21
C SER A 98 5.57 14.65 -12.69
N PRO A 99 6.51 14.08 -13.48
CA PRO A 99 7.30 12.93 -13.04
C PRO A 99 8.08 13.16 -11.74
N VAL A 100 8.65 14.36 -11.56
CA VAL A 100 9.37 14.72 -10.33
C VAL A 100 8.44 14.70 -9.12
N PHE A 101 7.25 15.29 -9.24
CA PHE A 101 6.31 15.33 -8.13
C PHE A 101 5.76 13.94 -7.80
N ALA A 102 5.50 13.11 -8.82
CA ALA A 102 5.12 11.72 -8.61
C ALA A 102 6.24 10.92 -7.92
N ALA A 103 7.52 11.14 -8.28
CA ALA A 103 8.63 10.47 -7.61
C ALA A 103 8.73 10.84 -6.13
N ILE A 104 8.63 12.14 -5.80
CA ILE A 104 8.59 12.62 -4.41
C ILE A 104 7.40 12.00 -3.66
N PHE A 105 6.22 11.97 -4.28
CA PHE A 105 5.04 11.35 -3.70
C PHE A 105 5.23 9.85 -3.46
N GLY A 106 5.79 9.12 -4.42
CA GLY A 106 6.12 7.70 -4.28
C GLY A 106 7.10 7.43 -3.14
N ILE A 107 8.14 8.26 -3.00
CA ILE A 107 9.08 8.19 -1.87
C ILE A 107 8.37 8.46 -0.54
N ALA A 108 7.50 9.48 -0.48
CA ALA A 108 6.75 9.81 0.72
C ALA A 108 5.80 8.68 1.14
N LEU A 109 5.14 8.03 0.18
CA LEU A 109 4.30 6.85 0.43
C LEU A 109 5.13 5.68 0.96
N LEU A 110 6.29 5.39 0.34
CA LEU A 110 7.18 4.33 0.79
C LEU A 110 7.68 4.58 2.22
N ALA A 111 8.16 5.80 2.49
CA ALA A 111 8.62 6.20 3.82
C ALA A 111 7.49 6.11 4.85
N GLY A 112 6.29 6.62 4.53
CA GLY A 112 5.13 6.52 5.42
C GLY A 112 4.73 5.08 5.72
N GLY A 113 4.76 4.21 4.71
CA GLY A 113 4.51 2.77 4.88
C GLY A 113 5.55 2.09 5.77
N LEU A 114 6.85 2.38 5.57
CA LEU A 114 7.93 1.84 6.40
C LEU A 114 7.88 2.35 7.84
N VAL A 115 7.54 3.63 8.05
CA VAL A 115 7.35 4.21 9.39
C VAL A 115 6.20 3.49 10.10
N LEU A 116 5.06 3.27 9.45
CA LEU A 116 3.96 2.52 10.05
C LEU A 116 4.36 1.08 10.37
N ALA A 117 5.11 0.43 9.47
CA ALA A 117 5.57 -0.94 9.66
C ALA A 117 6.59 -1.08 10.80
N TYR A 118 7.36 -0.02 11.12
CA TYR A 118 8.30 -0.03 12.24
C TYR A 118 7.61 -0.13 13.62
N TRP A 119 6.36 0.30 13.72
CA TRP A 119 5.58 0.27 14.96
C TRP A 119 4.73 -1.00 15.12
N LEU A 120 4.88 -1.97 14.22
CA LEU A 120 4.30 -3.31 14.31
C LEU A 120 5.26 -4.26 15.02
#